data_AF-A0A2M7CKE9-F1
#
_entry.id   AF-A0A2M7CKE9-F1
#
_cell.length_a   1.000
_cell.length_b   1.000
_cell.length_c   1.000
_cell.angle_alpha   90.00
_cell.angle_beta   90.00
_cell.angle_gamma   90.00
#
_symmetry.space_group_name_H-M   'P 1'
#
loop_
_entity.id
_entity.type
_entity.pdbx_description
1 polymer ?
#
loop_
_entity_poly.entity_id
_entity_poly.type
_entity_poly.pdbx_seq_one_letter_code
_entity_poly.pdbx_strand_id
1 'polypeptide(L)'
;MFPLPHILLLDGATGTELNRRGVDTGLPLWSANALLTDEGSRVLRQIHTDYLRAGAEILTANTFRTHRRALAPSGNAGRALELTRRAVD
;
A
#
# COMPACT_ATOMS: atom_id res chain seq x y z
N MET A 1 -33.41 -21.62 -9.97
CA MET A 1 -32.66 -20.36 -10.19
C MET A 1 -31.30 -20.55 -9.55
N PHE A 2 -30.21 -20.56 -10.33
CA PHE A 2 -28.86 -20.60 -9.74
C PHE A 2 -28.57 -19.24 -9.10
N PRO A 3 -27.95 -19.18 -7.90
CA PRO A 3 -27.59 -17.91 -7.31
C PRO A 3 -26.62 -17.17 -8.23
N LEU A 4 -26.79 -15.84 -8.35
CA LEU A 4 -25.81 -15.01 -9.05
C LEU A 4 -24.46 -15.13 -8.31
N PRO A 5 -23.34 -15.15 -9.06
CA PRO A 5 -22.02 -15.23 -8.45
C PRO A 5 -21.78 -14.02 -7.54
N HIS A 6 -21.12 -14.27 -6.41
CA HIS A 6 -20.72 -13.23 -5.47
C HIS A 6 -19.74 -12.27 -6.14
N ILE A 7 -20.05 -10.97 -6.13
CA ILE A 7 -19.15 -9.93 -6.64
C ILE A 7 -18.12 -9.64 -5.56
N LEU A 8 -16.84 -9.85 -5.88
CA LEU A 8 -15.74 -9.50 -4.98
C LEU A 8 -15.40 -8.02 -5.10
N LEU A 9 -15.34 -7.31 -3.97
CA LEU A 9 -14.95 -5.89 -3.93
C LEU A 9 -13.45 -5.73 -3.66
N LEU A 10 -12.76 -4.97 -4.52
CA LEU A 10 -11.36 -4.56 -4.33
C LEU A 10 -11.28 -3.24 -3.57
N ASP A 11 -10.15 -3.00 -2.91
CA ASP A 11 -9.82 -1.70 -2.31
C ASP A 11 -9.63 -0.56 -3.31
N GLY A 12 -9.53 0.66 -2.78
CA GLY A 12 -9.34 1.89 -3.55
C GLY A 12 -7.89 2.37 -3.60
N ALA A 13 -7.72 3.65 -3.96
CA ALA A 13 -6.41 4.26 -4.18
C ALA A 13 -5.63 4.55 -2.86
N THR A 14 -4.79 3.60 -2.44
CA THR A 14 -3.91 3.73 -1.25
C THR A 14 -3.01 4.97 -1.25
N GLY A 15 -2.42 5.35 -2.40
CA GLY A 15 -1.54 6.53 -2.47
C GLY A 15 -2.28 7.84 -2.16
N THR A 16 -3.51 7.99 -2.65
CA THR A 16 -4.35 9.16 -2.38
C THR A 16 -4.69 9.25 -0.88
N GLU A 17 -5.02 8.11 -0.28
CA GLU A 17 -5.37 8.01 1.13
C GLU A 17 -4.18 8.23 2.08
N LEU A 18 -2.98 7.82 1.67
CA LEU A 18 -1.73 8.14 2.36
C LEU A 18 -1.47 9.65 2.36
N ASN A 19 -1.59 10.30 1.18
CA ASN A 19 -1.39 11.74 1.06
C ASN A 19 -2.41 12.54 1.90
N ARG A 20 -3.69 12.13 1.87
CA ARG A 20 -4.75 12.73 2.71
C ARG A 20 -4.46 12.62 4.20
N ARG A 21 -3.75 11.58 4.64
CA ARG A 21 -3.33 11.36 6.04
C ARG A 21 -1.94 11.95 6.35
N GLY A 22 -1.37 12.75 5.46
CA GLY A 22 -0.12 13.48 5.69
C GLY A 22 1.16 12.69 5.38
N VAL A 23 1.07 11.50 4.79
CA VAL A 23 2.27 10.77 4.32
C VAL A 23 2.70 11.35 2.97
N ASP A 24 3.97 11.71 2.86
CA ASP A 24 4.53 12.16 1.58
C ASP A 24 4.54 11.02 0.55
N THR A 25 3.82 11.22 -0.55
CA THR A 25 3.74 10.33 -1.70
C THR A 25 4.36 10.95 -2.95
N GLY A 26 5.30 11.87 -2.78
CA GLY A 26 6.07 12.49 -3.86
C GLY A 26 7.07 11.53 -4.52
N LEU A 27 7.70 12.01 -5.59
CA LEU A 27 8.84 11.32 -6.19
C LEU A 27 10.03 11.32 -5.23
N PRO A 28 10.86 10.26 -5.22
CA PRO A 28 10.83 9.13 -6.14
C PRO A 28 10.08 7.91 -5.60
N LEU A 29 9.48 7.94 -4.40
CA LEU A 29 9.00 6.71 -3.76
C LEU A 29 7.49 6.48 -3.85
N TRP A 30 6.71 7.53 -4.02
CA TRP A 30 5.25 7.47 -3.98
C TRP A 30 4.77 6.78 -2.70
N SER A 31 3.73 5.95 -2.78
CA SER A 31 3.16 5.22 -1.64
C SER A 31 4.16 4.30 -0.93
N ALA A 32 5.24 3.86 -1.60
CA ALA A 32 6.27 3.04 -0.95
C ALA A 32 7.05 3.80 0.13
N ASN A 33 7.01 5.14 0.14
CA ASN A 33 7.61 5.97 1.19
C ASN A 33 7.03 5.64 2.58
N ALA A 34 5.74 5.29 2.63
CA ALA A 34 5.06 4.89 3.86
C ALA A 34 5.75 3.71 4.56
N LEU A 35 6.43 2.84 3.80
CA LEU A 35 7.05 1.63 4.34
C LEU A 35 8.40 1.89 5.01
N LEU A 36 8.98 3.09 4.83
CA LEU A 36 10.28 3.43 5.38
C LEU A 36 10.26 3.71 6.88
N THR A 37 9.09 4.09 7.43
CA THR A 37 8.92 4.43 8.85
C THR A 37 7.78 3.63 9.46
N ASP A 38 7.87 3.36 10.76
CA ASP A 38 6.81 2.62 11.46
C ASP A 38 5.51 3.43 11.55
N GLU A 39 5.61 4.77 11.54
CA GLU A 39 4.46 5.65 11.44
C GLU A 39 3.75 5.54 10.10
N GLY A 40 4.47 5.60 8.99
CA GLY A 40 3.89 5.43 7.65
C GLY A 40 3.24 4.05 7.48
N SER A 41 3.89 2.99 7.99
CA SER A 41 3.32 1.63 8.00
C SER A 41 2.03 1.55 8.84
N ARG A 42 1.96 2.26 9.96
CA ARG A 42 0.74 2.33 10.78
C ARG A 42 -0.39 3.02 10.02
N VAL A 43 -0.11 4.14 9.35
CA VAL A 43 -1.09 4.84 8.50
C VAL A 43 -1.58 3.93 7.37
N LEU A 44 -0.67 3.21 6.70
CA LEU A 44 -1.02 2.24 5.66
C LEU A 44 -1.97 1.15 6.18
N ARG A 45 -1.71 0.57 7.35
CA ARG A 45 -2.61 -0.43 7.96
C ARG A 45 -3.99 0.16 8.27
N GLN A 46 -4.05 1.41 8.70
CA GLN A 46 -5.32 2.09 8.93
C GLN A 46 -6.11 2.26 7.63
N ILE A 47 -5.44 2.64 6.53
CA ILE A 47 -6.07 2.71 5.20
C ILE A 47 -6.67 1.37 4.78
N HIS A 48 -5.88 0.29 4.88
CA HIS A 48 -6.37 -1.05 4.56
C HIS A 48 -7.55 -1.46 5.44
N THR A 49 -7.49 -1.15 6.75
CA THR A 49 -8.60 -1.38 7.68
C THR A 49 -9.85 -0.61 7.28
N ASP A 50 -9.69 0.64 6.83
CA ASP A 50 -10.81 1.48 6.41
C ASP A 50 -11.44 0.95 5.10
N TYR A 51 -10.64 0.41 4.17
CA TYR A 51 -11.17 -0.28 2.99
C TYR A 51 -11.92 -1.57 3.35
N LEU A 52 -11.39 -2.38 4.27
CA LEU A 52 -12.12 -3.56 4.79
C LEU A 52 -13.46 -3.15 5.41
N ARG A 53 -13.48 -2.07 6.22
CA ARG A 53 -14.71 -1.53 6.82
C ARG A 53 -15.69 -0.98 5.78
N ALA A 54 -15.20 -0.48 4.65
CA ALA A 54 -16.01 -0.02 3.53
C ALA A 54 -16.58 -1.19 2.67
N GLY A 55 -16.20 -2.44 2.97
CA GLY A 55 -16.71 -3.63 2.30
C GLY A 55 -15.74 -4.24 1.28
N ALA A 56 -14.49 -3.77 1.20
CA ALA A 56 -13.48 -4.45 0.39
C ALA A 56 -13.20 -5.84 0.95
N GLU A 57 -13.13 -6.83 0.06
CA GLU A 57 -12.80 -8.22 0.37
C GLU A 57 -11.37 -8.56 -0.07
N ILE A 58 -10.84 -7.78 -1.01
CA ILE A 58 -9.47 -7.91 -1.51
C ILE A 58 -8.75 -6.59 -1.25
N LEU A 59 -7.57 -6.70 -0.64
CA LEU A 59 -6.66 -5.58 -0.44
C LEU A 59 -5.47 -5.70 -1.38
N THR A 60 -5.05 -4.57 -1.95
CA THR A 60 -3.87 -4.48 -2.80
C THR A 60 -2.66 -4.12 -1.94
N ALA A 61 -1.69 -5.04 -1.84
CA ALA A 61 -0.44 -4.76 -1.12
C ALA A 61 0.28 -3.54 -1.72
N ASN A 62 0.87 -2.70 -0.86
CA ASN A 62 1.55 -1.46 -1.27
C ASN A 62 2.94 -1.70 -1.89
N THR A 63 3.01 -2.51 -2.94
CA THR A 63 4.26 -3.07 -3.50
C THR A 63 4.62 -2.52 -4.88
N PHE A 64 3.83 -1.59 -5.44
CA PHE A 64 4.06 -1.04 -6.79
C PHE A 64 5.49 -0.51 -7.00
N ARG A 65 6.10 0.08 -5.97
CA ARG A 65 7.47 0.63 -6.03
C ARG A 65 8.47 -0.04 -5.09
N THR A 66 8.21 -1.25 -4.59
CA THR A 66 9.14 -1.95 -3.69
C THR A 66 10.25 -2.74 -4.40
N HIS A 67 10.35 -2.66 -5.73
CA HIS A 67 11.40 -3.33 -6.51
C HIS A 67 12.69 -2.48 -6.62
N ARG A 68 13.84 -3.16 -6.76
CA ARG A 68 15.19 -2.53 -6.71
C ARG A 68 15.32 -1.28 -7.59
N ARG A 69 14.83 -1.34 -8.83
CA ARG A 69 14.92 -0.22 -9.80
C ARG A 69 14.16 1.02 -9.32
N ALA A 70 12.95 0.86 -8.80
CA ALA A 70 12.15 1.99 -8.31
C ALA A 70 12.69 2.60 -7.01
N LEU A 71 13.34 1.79 -6.17
CA LEU A 71 13.91 2.23 -4.89
C LEU A 71 15.30 2.87 -5.04
N ALA A 72 16.04 2.56 -6.10
CA ALA A 72 17.41 3.04 -6.32
C ALA A 72 17.58 4.57 -6.19
N PRO A 73 16.70 5.42 -6.74
CA PRO A 73 16.85 6.88 -6.63
C PRO A 73 16.77 7.42 -5.19
N SER A 74 16.20 6.65 -4.26
CA SER A 74 16.11 7.02 -2.83
C SER A 74 17.22 6.40 -1.96
N GLY A 75 18.16 5.66 -2.55
CA GLY A 75 19.17 4.90 -1.81
C GLY A 75 18.68 3.58 -1.20
N ASN A 76 17.42 3.17 -1.44
CA ASN A 76 16.82 1.99 -0.80
C ASN A 76 16.85 0.70 -1.67
N ALA A 77 17.65 0.64 -2.74
CA ALA A 77 17.67 -0.53 -3.64
C ALA A 77 17.95 -1.86 -2.92
N GLY A 78 18.81 -1.85 -1.88
CA GLY A 78 19.14 -3.03 -1.08
C GLY A 78 17.99 -3.54 -0.19
N ARG A 79 16.96 -2.72 0.02
CA ARG A 79 15.84 -3.00 0.93
C ARG A 79 14.58 -3.51 0.23
N ALA A 80 14.66 -3.84 -1.06
CA ALA A 80 13.49 -4.23 -1.87
C ALA A 80 12.66 -5.38 -1.25
N LEU A 81 13.33 -6.44 -0.79
CA LEU A 81 12.67 -7.58 -0.14
C LEU A 81 12.07 -7.20 1.21
N GLU A 82 12.81 -6.44 2.02
CA GLU A 82 12.35 -5.94 3.32
C GLU A 82 11.08 -5.10 3.16
N LEU A 83 11.08 -4.13 2.25
CA LEU A 83 9.91 -3.25 2.03
C LEU A 83 8.73 -4.00 1.43
N THR A 84 8.96 -5.00 0.58
CA THR A 84 7.89 -5.87 0.08
C THR A 84 7.24 -6.68 1.21
N ARG A 85 8.03 -7.16 2.19
CA ARG A 85 7.50 -7.84 3.38
C ARG A 85 6.72 -6.89 4.29
N ARG A 86 7.28 -5.71 4.57
CA ARG A 86 6.58 -4.66 5.34
C ARG A 86 5.23 -4.23 4.72
N ALA A 87 5.05 -4.40 3.41
CA ALA A 87 3.80 -4.07 2.73
C ALA A 87 2.69 -5.13 2.90
N VAL A 88 3.03 -6.31 3.42
CA VAL A 88 2.08 -7.42 3.68
C VAL A 88 1.93 -7.76 5.17
N ASP A 89 2.86 -7.32 6.03
CA ASP A 89 2.85 -7.50 7.50
C ASP A 89 1.93 -6.47 8.22
#